data_AF-A0A6B3GNF5-F1
#
_entry.id   AF-A0A6B3GNF5-F1
#
_cell.length_a   1.000
_cell.length_b   1.000
_cell.length_c   1.000
_cell.angle_alpha   90.00
_cell.angle_beta   90.00
_cell.angle_gamma   90.00
#
_symmetry.space_group_name_H-M   'P 1'
#
loop_
_entity.id
_entity.type
_entity.pdbx_description
1 polymer ?
#
loop_
_entity_poly.entity_id
_entity_poly.type
_entity_poly.pdbx_seq_one_letter_code
_entity_poly.pdbx_strand_id
1 'polypeptide(L)' 'FYNQRYSNTVLHSGPDAPAKGTRVPDFVKLSEAMGCHAIRCEDPADLDKVIEEANSINDRPVVIDFIVHEDAMVWPM' A
#
# COMPACT_ATOMS: atom_id res chain seq x y z
N PHE A 1 -4.48 -20.22 16.77
CA PHE A 1 -5.33 -21.11 15.95
C PHE A 1 -6.75 -21.05 16.52
N TYR A 2 -7.71 -20.67 15.67
CA TYR A 2 -8.94 -19.89 15.98
C TYR A 2 -8.63 -18.42 16.37
N ASN A 3 -9.37 -17.47 15.76
CA ASN A 3 -9.24 -16.00 15.84
C ASN A 3 -8.14 -15.27 15.03
N GLN A 4 -7.46 -15.90 14.07
CA GLN A 4 -6.57 -15.16 13.16
C GLN A 4 -6.80 -15.58 11.71
N ARG A 5 -6.68 -14.62 10.79
CA ARG A 5 -6.72 -14.88 9.35
C ARG A 5 -5.34 -15.35 8.90
N TYR A 6 -5.21 -16.62 8.58
CA TYR A 6 -4.03 -17.13 7.90
C TYR A 6 -4.19 -16.83 6.40
N SER A 7 -3.56 -15.76 5.92
CA SER A 7 -3.30 -15.61 4.50
C SER A 7 -2.10 -16.49 4.14
N ASN A 8 -2.30 -17.49 3.28
CA ASN A 8 -1.23 -18.39 2.82
C ASN A 8 -0.21 -17.70 1.89
N THR A 9 -0.28 -16.37 1.79
CA THR A 9 0.43 -15.53 0.81
C THR A 9 0.97 -14.27 1.48
N VAL A 10 1.54 -14.42 2.69
CA VAL A 10 2.42 -13.39 3.25
C VAL A 10 3.75 -13.50 2.51
N LEU A 11 3.96 -12.64 1.51
CA LEU A 11 5.17 -12.62 0.68
C LEU A 11 6.30 -11.76 1.29
N HIS A 12 6.18 -11.39 2.57
CA HIS A 12 7.13 -10.51 3.24
C HIS A 12 8.33 -11.27 3.80
N SER A 13 9.45 -10.56 3.89
CA SER A 13 10.83 -11.00 4.11
C SER A 13 11.04 -11.99 5.27
N GLY A 14 11.19 -13.28 4.97
CA GLY A 14 11.72 -14.30 5.89
C GLY A 14 10.95 -14.49 7.21
N PRO A 15 11.33 -15.46 8.04
CA PRO A 15 10.62 -15.73 9.31
C PRO A 15 10.71 -14.60 10.34
N ASP A 16 11.71 -13.72 10.23
CA ASP A 16 12.17 -12.87 11.34
C ASP A 16 12.08 -11.35 11.07
N ALA A 17 11.57 -10.90 9.92
CA ALA A 17 11.44 -9.47 9.66
C ALA A 17 10.01 -8.97 9.94
N PRO A 18 9.83 -7.89 10.71
CA PRO A 18 8.53 -7.24 10.80
C PRO A 18 8.10 -6.78 9.40
N ALA A 19 6.81 -6.93 9.07
CA ALA A 19 6.22 -6.47 7.82
C ALA A 19 6.15 -4.92 7.78
N LYS A 20 7.32 -4.27 7.80
CA LYS A 20 7.48 -2.83 7.61
C LYS A 20 8.13 -2.60 6.26
N GLY A 21 7.37 -1.99 5.35
CA GLY A 21 7.89 -1.43 4.11
C GLY A 21 8.24 -2.49 3.06
N THR A 22 7.58 -2.38 1.91
CA THR A 22 7.72 -3.21 0.71
C THR A 22 6.86 -4.49 0.74
N ARG A 23 5.60 -4.32 0.31
CA ARG A 23 4.83 -5.46 -0.18
C ARG A 23 5.44 -5.93 -1.50
N VAL A 24 5.50 -7.24 -1.70
CA VAL A 24 6.01 -7.84 -2.93
C VAL A 24 4.82 -8.10 -3.86
N PRO A 25 4.84 -7.60 -5.11
CA PRO A 25 5.87 -6.74 -5.72
C PRO A 25 5.81 -5.28 -5.23
N ASP A 26 6.93 -4.56 -5.33
CA ASP A 26 6.96 -3.13 -5.00
C ASP A 26 6.18 -2.32 -6.04
N PHE A 27 4.93 -1.99 -5.70
CA PHE A 27 4.00 -1.31 -6.61
C PHE A 27 4.45 0.11 -6.99
N VAL A 28 5.24 0.78 -6.15
CA VAL A 28 5.78 2.10 -6.47
C VAL A 28 6.75 1.95 -7.64
N LYS A 29 7.77 1.09 -7.50
CA LYS A 29 8.77 0.85 -8.54
C LYS A 29 8.17 0.28 -9.82
N LEU A 30 7.20 -0.63 -9.69
CA LEU A 30 6.48 -1.15 -10.85
C LEU A 30 5.79 -0.02 -11.61
N SER A 31 5.11 0.88 -10.92
CA SER A 31 4.38 1.99 -11.54
C SER A 31 5.32 3.02 -12.15
N GLU A 32 6.43 3.35 -11.49
CA GLU A 32 7.49 4.21 -12.03
C GLU A 32 8.06 3.63 -13.33
N ALA A 33 8.34 2.32 -13.36
CA ALA A 33 8.81 1.64 -14.57
C ALA A 33 7.80 1.66 -15.72
N MET A 34 6.51 1.82 -15.41
CA MET A 34 5.43 1.99 -16.38
C MET A 34 5.19 3.45 -16.78
N GLY A 35 5.99 4.40 -16.27
CA GLY A 35 5.90 5.82 -16.61
C GLY A 35 4.88 6.62 -15.80
N CYS A 36 4.36 6.07 -14.70
CA CYS A 36 3.46 6.78 -13.80
C CYS A 36 4.24 7.60 -12.76
N HIS A 37 3.61 8.65 -12.22
CA HIS A 37 3.98 9.14 -10.89
C HIS A 37 3.46 8.15 -9.86
N ALA A 38 4.29 7.71 -8.92
CA ALA A 38 3.89 6.72 -7.93
C ALA A 38 4.21 7.21 -6.51
N ILE A 39 3.24 7.08 -5.61
CA ILE A 39 3.36 7.53 -4.21
C ILE A 39 2.87 6.42 -3.30
N ARG A 40 3.58 6.15 -2.21
CA ARG A 40 3.11 5.27 -1.13
C ARG A 40 2.72 6.09 0.10
N CYS A 41 1.59 5.75 0.70
CA CYS A 41 1.11 6.33 1.94
C CYS A 41 1.05 5.24 3.02
N GLU A 42 1.91 5.34 4.03
CA GLU A 42 1.97 4.39 5.16
C GLU A 42 1.37 4.95 6.46
N ASP A 43 1.29 6.28 6.60
CA ASP A 43 0.74 6.95 7.76
C ASP A 43 -0.61 7.60 7.42
N PRO A 44 -1.70 7.32 8.17
CA PRO A 44 -2.98 8.01 8.02
C PRO A 44 -2.88 9.54 8.08
N ALA A 45 -1.91 10.12 8.78
CA ALA A 45 -1.73 11.57 8.89
C ALA A 45 -1.28 12.23 7.58
N ASP A 46 -0.72 11.46 6.65
CA ASP A 46 -0.28 11.96 5.34
C ASP A 46 -1.31 11.73 4.22
N LEU A 47 -2.47 11.13 4.54
CA LEU A 47 -3.52 10.80 3.57
C LEU A 47 -3.93 12.00 2.72
N ASP A 48 -4.30 13.11 3.35
CA ASP A 48 -4.79 14.30 2.66
C ASP A 48 -3.70 14.90 1.76
N LYS A 49 -2.45 14.95 2.26
CA LYS A 49 -1.30 15.48 1.49
C LYS A 49 -1.03 14.64 0.24
N VAL A 50 -1.08 13.31 0.36
CA VAL A 50 -0.85 12.40 -0.76
C VAL A 50 -1.96 12.54 -1.82
N ILE A 51 -3.21 12.71 -1.38
CA ILE A 51 -4.34 12.94 -2.29
C ILE A 51 -4.20 14.30 -2.98
N GLU A 52 -3.82 15.35 -2.25
CA GLU A 52 -3.56 16.68 -2.81
C GLU A 52 -2.42 16.66 -3.83
N GLU A 53 -1.30 16.01 -3.51
CA GLU A 53 -0.17 15.84 -4.43
C GLU A 53 -0.62 15.12 -5.71
N ALA A 54 -1.31 13.98 -5.58
CA ALA A 54 -1.78 13.21 -6.71
C ALA A 54 -2.73 14.02 -7.62
N ASN A 55 -3.66 14.78 -7.02
CA ASN A 55 -4.59 15.62 -7.77
C ASN A 55 -3.93 16.85 -8.42
N SER A 56 -2.77 17.28 -7.93
CA SER A 56 -2.03 18.41 -8.52
C SER A 56 -1.33 18.04 -9.85
N ILE A 57 -1.12 16.74 -10.08
CA ILE A 57 -0.41 16.22 -11.24
C ILE A 57 -1.40 16.05 -12.40
N ASN A 58 -1.15 16.78 -13.49
CA ASN A 58 -2.06 16.86 -14.64
C ASN A 58 -1.39 16.45 -15.96
N ASP A 59 -0.13 16.03 -15.93
CA ASP A 59 0.72 15.76 -17.09
C ASP A 59 1.03 14.25 -17.28
N ARG A 60 0.69 13.40 -16.31
CA ARG A 60 0.92 11.95 -16.36
C ARG A 60 -0.01 11.18 -15.41
N PRO A 61 -0.20 9.86 -15.62
CA PRO A 61 -0.95 9.03 -14.69
C PRO A 61 -0.30 8.98 -13.30
N VAL A 62 -1.13 8.90 -12.26
CA VAL A 62 -0.68 8.77 -10.86
C VAL A 62 -1.19 7.44 -10.28
N VAL A 63 -0.30 6.71 -9.61
CA VAL A 63 -0.65 5.50 -8.85
C VAL A 63 -0.35 5.75 -7.37
N ILE A 64 -1.33 5.49 -6.52
CA ILE A 64 -1.19 5.62 -5.06
C ILE A 64 -1.29 4.25 -4.40
N ASP A 65 -0.27 3.88 -3.64
CA ASP A 65 -0.20 2.66 -2.84
C ASP A 65 -0.51 2.98 -1.37
N PHE A 66 -1.76 2.79 -0.95
CA PHE A 66 -2.19 2.97 0.45
C PHE A 66 -1.98 1.70 1.26
N ILE A 67 -1.16 1.78 2.31
CA ILE A 67 -1.00 0.68 3.25
C ILE A 67 -2.11 0.74 4.30
N VAL A 68 -3.03 -0.20 4.19
CA VAL A 68 -4.16 -0.36 5.11
C VAL A 68 -3.97 -1.56 6.04
N HIS A 69 -4.64 -1.51 7.18
CA HIS A 69 -4.65 -2.59 8.17
C HIS A 69 -5.36 -3.83 7.61
N GLU A 70 -4.74 -5.00 7.73
CA GLU A 70 -5.24 -6.25 7.14
C GLU A 70 -6.55 -6.75 7.78
N ASP A 71 -6.75 -6.44 9.06
CA ASP A 71 -7.96 -6.83 9.81
C ASP A 71 -9.12 -5.83 9.73
N ALA A 72 -9.06 -4.84 8.83
CA ALA A 72 -10.17 -3.90 8.63
C ALA A 72 -11.36 -4.61 7.95
N MET A 73 -12.45 -4.83 8.71
CA MET A 73 -13.67 -5.48 8.23
C MET A 73 -14.68 -4.47 7.65
N VAL A 74 -15.42 -4.88 6.62
CA VAL A 74 -16.55 -4.13 6.05
C VAL A 74 -17.82 -4.45 6.84
N TRP A 75 -18.58 -3.42 7.23
CA TRP A 75 -19.82 -3.50 8.03
C TRP A 75 -20.96 -2.69 7.38
N PRO A 76 -22.26 -2.92 7.69
CA PRO A 76 -22.82 -3.96 8.55
C PRO A 76 -22.98 -5.23 7.70
N MET A 77 -22.19 -6.26 8.01
CA MET A 77 -22.09 -7.50 7.24
C MET A 77 -23.43 -8.01 6.69
#